data_AF-A0A6C0LI51-F1
#
_entry.id   AF-A0A6C0LI51-F1
#
_cell.length_a   1.000
_cell.length_b   1.000
_cell.length_c   1.000
_cell.angle_alpha   90.00
_cell.angle_beta   90.00
_cell.angle_gamma   90.00
#
_symmetry.space_group_name_H-M   'P 1'
#
loop_
_entity.id
_entity.type
_entity.pdbx_description
1 polymer ?
#
loop_
_entity_poly.entity_id
_entity_poly.type
_entity_poly.pdbx_seq_one_letter_code
_entity_poly.pdbx_strand_id
1 'polypeptide(L)'
;MDQATINALEEYYKLKDEYETSIIKTRRKIIRDRSINKSAKLQAIASMRKKCSNCGKLGGMVFSQEGTILRAKCSAIQGPCALDIEINRGDYQPVDALYTFASEESEDTRTKIIRTKLNMLFGFTSESDAMTLFADQKEDFDSITASLRDVDDTFVNVVQCKRTLDQRKETKANISVAVDRLRRLSKQYNETNNPAIISDMVTHYVNEIQPEATKYRELRFAKNAIECSNGERGGGKFTCEDGIYHLIQDPYTYEEAIIVLEEPAVLKNNK
;
A
#
# COMPACT_ATOMS: atom_id res chain seq x y z
N MET A 1 6.84 -10.79 0.23
CA MET A 1 6.05 -11.96 -0.23
C MET A 1 6.91 -12.86 -1.10
N ASP A 2 6.95 -14.16 -0.78
CA ASP A 2 7.66 -15.19 -1.55
C ASP A 2 6.84 -15.68 -2.76
N GLN A 3 7.51 -16.31 -3.73
CA GLN A 3 6.88 -16.77 -4.98
C GLN A 3 5.78 -17.82 -4.77
N ALA A 4 5.90 -18.67 -3.74
CA ALA A 4 4.90 -19.70 -3.49
C ALA A 4 3.58 -19.07 -3.00
N THR A 5 3.67 -18.05 -2.15
CA THR A 5 2.50 -17.28 -1.69
C THR A 5 1.85 -16.49 -2.81
N ILE A 6 2.64 -15.87 -3.70
CA ILE A 6 2.11 -15.19 -4.91
C ILE A 6 1.29 -16.18 -5.76
N ASN A 7 1.87 -17.33 -6.08
CA ASN A 7 1.20 -18.34 -6.90
C ASN A 7 -0.09 -18.85 -6.25
N ALA A 8 -0.08 -19.07 -4.92
CA ALA A 8 -1.25 -19.52 -4.18
C ALA A 8 -2.37 -18.45 -4.17
N LEU A 9 -2.03 -17.16 -4.04
CA LEU A 9 -2.99 -16.06 -4.12
C LEU A 9 -3.59 -15.93 -5.52
N GLU A 10 -2.75 -15.97 -6.56
CA GLU A 10 -3.21 -15.95 -7.95
C GLU A 10 -4.17 -17.11 -8.23
N GLU A 11 -3.83 -18.31 -7.77
CA GLU A 11 -4.67 -19.49 -7.89
C GLU A 11 -6.00 -19.33 -7.14
N TYR A 12 -5.97 -18.83 -5.91
CA TYR A 12 -7.17 -18.55 -5.12
C TYR A 12 -8.13 -17.60 -5.86
N TYR A 13 -7.62 -16.46 -6.35
CA TYR A 13 -8.44 -15.46 -7.02
C TYR A 13 -8.92 -15.93 -8.39
N LYS A 14 -8.11 -16.71 -9.12
CA LYS A 14 -8.52 -17.34 -10.38
C LYS A 14 -9.67 -18.32 -10.16
N LEU A 15 -9.56 -19.22 -9.17
CA LEU A 15 -10.63 -20.16 -8.83
C LEU A 15 -11.91 -19.44 -8.39
N LYS A 16 -11.77 -18.34 -7.64
CA LYS A 16 -12.89 -17.50 -7.22
C LYS A 16 -13.59 -16.84 -8.41
N ASP A 17 -12.84 -16.21 -9.30
CA ASP A 17 -13.40 -15.57 -10.49
C ASP A 17 -14.10 -16.58 -11.40
N GLU A 18 -13.47 -17.72 -11.70
CA GLU A 18 -14.06 -18.79 -12.51
C GLU A 18 -15.39 -19.28 -11.91
N TYR A 19 -15.42 -19.50 -10.59
CA TYR A 19 -16.61 -19.93 -9.87
C TYR A 19 -17.72 -18.87 -9.88
N GLU A 20 -17.43 -17.64 -9.48
CA GLU A 20 -18.41 -16.55 -9.41
C GLU A 20 -18.93 -16.17 -10.80
N THR A 21 -18.06 -16.10 -11.80
CA THR A 21 -18.43 -15.84 -13.19
C THR A 21 -19.35 -16.92 -13.73
N SER A 22 -19.13 -18.20 -13.41
CA SER A 22 -20.02 -19.30 -13.83
C SER A 22 -21.45 -19.15 -13.26
N ILE A 23 -21.55 -18.73 -12.00
CA ILE A 23 -22.82 -18.49 -11.30
C ILE A 23 -23.51 -17.27 -11.90
N ILE A 24 -22.79 -16.17 -12.10
CA ILE A 24 -23.32 -14.93 -12.68
C ILE A 24 -23.84 -15.19 -14.10
N LYS A 25 -23.09 -15.93 -14.94
CA LYS A 25 -23.53 -16.30 -16.30
C LYS A 25 -24.83 -17.12 -16.26
N THR A 26 -24.93 -18.10 -15.37
CA THR A 26 -26.13 -18.93 -15.21
C THR A 26 -27.32 -18.11 -14.71
N ARG A 27 -27.10 -17.23 -13.73
CA ARG A 27 -28.12 -16.32 -13.21
C ARG A 27 -28.62 -15.35 -14.28
N ARG A 28 -27.71 -14.79 -15.10
CA ARG A 28 -28.06 -13.91 -16.22
C ARG A 28 -28.92 -14.62 -17.26
N LYS A 29 -28.67 -15.89 -17.57
CA LYS A 29 -29.52 -16.69 -18.47
C LYS A 29 -30.96 -16.77 -17.94
N ILE A 30 -31.14 -17.10 -16.66
CA ILE A 30 -32.47 -17.16 -16.01
C ILE A 30 -33.16 -15.79 -16.02
N ILE A 31 -32.42 -14.71 -15.71
CA ILE A 31 -32.99 -13.35 -15.66
C ILE A 31 -33.43 -12.87 -17.05
N ARG A 32 -32.66 -13.19 -18.09
CA ARG A 32 -32.94 -12.76 -19.48
C ARG A 32 -34.02 -13.59 -20.17
N ASP A 33 -34.35 -14.76 -19.66
CA ASP A 33 -35.40 -15.61 -20.19
C ASP A 33 -36.76 -14.87 -20.12
N ARG A 34 -37.38 -14.65 -21.28
CA ARG A 34 -38.68 -13.96 -21.40
C ARG A 34 -39.86 -14.91 -21.24
N SER A 35 -39.64 -16.23 -21.25
CA SER A 35 -40.69 -17.24 -21.13
C SER A 35 -41.21 -17.42 -19.70
N ILE A 36 -40.39 -17.07 -18.70
CA ILE A 36 -40.71 -17.25 -17.28
C ILE A 36 -41.01 -15.91 -16.59
N ASN A 37 -42.03 -15.91 -15.72
CA ASN A 37 -42.41 -14.75 -14.93
C ASN A 37 -41.43 -14.49 -13.76
N LYS A 38 -41.60 -13.35 -13.07
CA LYS A 38 -40.72 -12.94 -11.96
C LYS A 38 -40.63 -13.98 -10.84
N SER A 39 -41.75 -14.63 -10.49
CA SER A 39 -41.80 -15.64 -9.42
C SER A 39 -41.01 -16.90 -9.80
N ALA A 40 -41.22 -17.41 -11.02
CA ALA A 40 -40.49 -18.56 -11.56
C ALA A 40 -38.97 -18.30 -11.67
N LYS A 41 -38.56 -17.07 -12.00
CA LYS A 41 -37.14 -16.66 -11.98
C LYS A 41 -36.52 -16.76 -10.59
N LEU A 42 -37.22 -16.28 -9.55
CA LEU A 42 -36.74 -16.37 -8.17
C LEU A 42 -36.56 -17.83 -7.74
N GLN A 43 -37.54 -18.68 -8.06
CA GLN A 43 -37.47 -20.11 -7.75
C GLN A 43 -36.32 -20.81 -8.49
N ALA A 44 -36.11 -20.52 -9.79
CA ALA A 44 -35.03 -21.08 -10.58
C ALA A 44 -33.64 -20.64 -10.10
N ILE A 45 -33.50 -19.40 -9.63
CA ILE A 45 -32.26 -18.91 -9.01
C ILE A 45 -32.02 -19.60 -7.66
N ALA A 46 -33.05 -19.77 -6.84
CA ALA A 46 -32.95 -20.43 -5.54
C ALA A 46 -32.59 -21.93 -5.65
N SER A 47 -33.11 -22.61 -6.68
CA SER A 47 -32.85 -24.03 -6.97
C SER A 47 -31.63 -24.28 -7.86
N MET A 48 -30.87 -23.23 -8.20
CA MET A 48 -29.69 -23.34 -9.05
C MET A 48 -28.63 -24.22 -8.39
N ARG A 49 -28.29 -25.32 -9.05
CA ARG A 49 -27.25 -26.24 -8.58
C ARG A 49 -25.87 -25.72 -8.98
N LYS A 50 -25.07 -25.37 -7.98
CA LYS A 50 -23.69 -24.91 -8.15
C LYS A 50 -22.75 -26.12 -8.23
N LYS A 51 -21.80 -26.08 -9.15
CA LYS A 51 -20.74 -27.08 -9.30
C LYS A 51 -19.43 -26.52 -8.76
N CYS A 52 -18.62 -27.36 -8.13
CA CYS A 52 -17.27 -26.99 -7.75
C CYS A 52 -16.41 -26.77 -9.01
N SER A 53 -15.66 -25.68 -9.08
CA SER A 53 -14.78 -25.41 -10.23
C SER A 53 -13.59 -26.37 -10.32
N ASN A 54 -13.13 -26.93 -9.20
CA ASN A 54 -12.03 -27.89 -9.19
C ASN A 54 -12.46 -29.32 -9.59
N CYS A 55 -13.56 -29.84 -9.03
CA CYS A 55 -13.96 -31.25 -9.24
C CYS A 55 -15.29 -31.45 -9.99
N GLY A 56 -16.01 -30.38 -10.32
CA GLY A 56 -17.30 -30.44 -11.04
C GLY A 56 -18.50 -30.97 -10.23
N LYS A 57 -18.29 -31.40 -8.98
CA LYS A 57 -19.35 -32.00 -8.14
C LYS A 57 -20.38 -30.98 -7.67
N LEU A 58 -21.61 -31.45 -7.47
CA LEU A 58 -22.75 -30.66 -7.00
C LEU A 58 -22.57 -30.29 -5.52
N GLY A 59 -22.67 -29.00 -5.21
CA GLY A 59 -22.44 -28.45 -3.88
C GLY A 59 -21.61 -27.17 -3.93
N GLY A 60 -20.84 -26.97 -4.99
CA GLY A 60 -20.12 -25.73 -5.24
C GLY A 60 -18.83 -25.60 -4.43
N MET A 61 -18.44 -24.35 -4.25
CA MET A 61 -17.29 -23.92 -3.45
C MET A 61 -17.72 -22.82 -2.49
N VAL A 62 -17.03 -22.76 -1.35
CA VAL A 62 -17.16 -21.69 -0.36
C VAL A 62 -15.85 -20.95 -0.31
N PHE A 63 -15.95 -19.64 -0.50
CA PHE A 63 -14.86 -18.69 -0.31
C PHE A 63 -15.21 -17.83 0.89
N SER A 64 -14.27 -17.66 1.82
CA SER A 64 -14.42 -16.75 2.95
C SER A 64 -13.15 -15.95 3.19
N GLN A 65 -13.34 -14.79 3.81
CA GLN A 65 -12.27 -13.92 4.27
C GLN A 65 -12.56 -13.56 5.72
N GLU A 66 -11.72 -14.05 6.63
CA GLU A 66 -11.79 -13.76 8.07
C GLU A 66 -10.49 -13.04 8.44
N GLY A 67 -10.58 -11.73 8.70
CA GLY A 67 -9.39 -10.90 8.88
C GLY A 67 -8.47 -10.92 7.65
N THR A 68 -7.24 -11.38 7.86
CA THR A 68 -6.20 -11.55 6.83
C THR A 68 -6.23 -12.92 6.16
N ILE A 69 -7.03 -13.88 6.67
CA ILE A 69 -7.05 -15.26 6.19
C ILE A 69 -8.10 -15.42 5.10
N LEU A 70 -7.66 -15.90 3.94
CA LEU A 70 -8.46 -16.33 2.81
C LEU A 70 -8.64 -17.85 2.85
N ARG A 71 -9.89 -18.32 2.71
CA ARG A 71 -10.21 -19.74 2.68
C ARG A 71 -11.01 -20.13 1.45
N ALA A 72 -10.64 -21.23 0.82
CA ALA A 72 -11.40 -21.84 -0.28
C ALA A 72 -11.58 -23.33 -0.02
N LYS A 73 -12.82 -23.79 0.04
CA LYS A 73 -13.16 -25.21 0.29
C LYS A 73 -14.26 -25.70 -0.64
N CYS A 74 -14.22 -26.98 -0.98
CA CYS A 74 -15.33 -27.65 -1.67
C CYS A 74 -16.48 -27.92 -0.70
N SER A 75 -17.71 -27.52 -1.07
CA SER A 75 -18.93 -27.71 -0.25
C SER A 75 -19.84 -28.84 -0.76
N ALA A 76 -19.29 -29.80 -1.50
CA ALA A 76 -20.03 -30.98 -1.96
C ALA A 76 -20.28 -31.95 -0.79
N ILE A 77 -21.55 -32.21 -0.48
CA ILE A 77 -21.97 -33.11 0.62
C ILE A 77 -21.57 -34.57 0.31
N GLN A 78 -21.67 -34.98 -0.95
CA GLN A 78 -21.34 -36.33 -1.40
C GLN A 78 -19.99 -36.33 -2.12
N GLY A 79 -18.94 -36.72 -1.38
CA GLY A 79 -17.57 -36.83 -1.87
C GLY A 79 -16.93 -35.47 -2.19
N PRO A 80 -16.64 -34.61 -1.20
CA PRO A 80 -15.85 -33.40 -1.43
C PRO A 80 -14.48 -33.74 -2.06
N CYS A 81 -13.95 -32.85 -2.89
CA CYS A 81 -12.55 -33.01 -3.34
C CYS A 81 -11.58 -32.50 -2.26
N ALA A 82 -10.30 -32.76 -2.44
CA ALA A 82 -9.23 -32.39 -1.51
C ALA A 82 -8.93 -30.87 -1.48
N LEU A 83 -9.74 -30.05 -2.15
CA LEU A 83 -9.56 -28.61 -2.21
C LEU A 83 -9.73 -27.98 -0.82
N ASP A 84 -8.61 -27.56 -0.24
CA ASP A 84 -8.51 -26.83 1.01
C ASP A 84 -7.35 -25.83 0.89
N ILE A 85 -7.70 -24.61 0.52
CA ILE A 85 -6.77 -23.49 0.40
C ILE A 85 -6.99 -22.58 1.61
N GLU A 86 -5.92 -22.29 2.34
CA GLU A 86 -5.88 -21.36 3.47
C GLU A 86 -4.63 -20.51 3.35
N ILE A 87 -4.81 -19.21 3.07
CA ILE A 87 -3.71 -18.27 2.80
C ILE A 87 -3.87 -17.08 3.72
N ASN A 88 -2.83 -16.76 4.49
CA ASN A 88 -2.73 -15.46 5.12
C ASN A 88 -2.19 -14.46 4.08
N ARG A 89 -2.98 -13.44 3.76
CA ARG A 89 -2.57 -12.41 2.79
C ARG A 89 -1.60 -11.39 3.37
N GLY A 90 -1.24 -11.52 4.64
CA GLY A 90 -0.46 -10.54 5.40
C GLY A 90 -1.33 -9.44 5.99
N ASP A 91 -0.77 -8.77 6.99
CA ASP A 91 -1.35 -7.57 7.61
C ASP A 91 -0.47 -6.37 7.29
N TYR A 92 -1.09 -5.39 6.65
CA TYR A 92 -0.47 -4.20 6.10
C TYR A 92 -1.26 -3.01 6.59
N GLN A 93 -0.60 -2.14 7.34
CA GLN A 93 -1.25 -0.96 7.89
C GLN A 93 -0.57 0.30 7.38
N PRO A 94 -1.35 1.30 6.92
CA PRO A 94 -0.83 2.62 6.64
C PRO A 94 -0.12 3.21 7.86
N VAL A 95 1.01 3.87 7.64
CA VAL A 95 1.82 4.48 8.73
C VAL A 95 0.99 5.46 9.56
N ASP A 96 0.12 6.25 8.93
CA ASP A 96 -0.76 7.21 9.62
C ASP A 96 -1.80 6.52 10.52
N ALA A 97 -2.42 5.43 10.04
CA ALA A 97 -3.37 4.65 10.83
C ALA A 97 -2.69 4.03 12.07
N LEU A 98 -1.48 3.46 11.90
CA LEU A 98 -0.70 2.93 13.02
C LEU A 98 -0.27 4.00 14.00
N TYR A 99 0.12 5.18 13.50
CA TYR A 99 0.51 6.29 14.37
C TYR A 99 -0.66 6.71 15.26
N THR A 100 -1.85 6.89 14.68
CA THR A 100 -3.06 7.23 15.43
C THR A 100 -3.36 6.15 16.48
N PHE A 101 -3.37 4.88 16.08
CA PHE A 101 -3.61 3.76 17.00
C PHE A 101 -2.60 3.72 18.17
N ALA A 102 -1.30 3.72 17.87
CA ALA A 102 -0.27 3.66 18.89
C ALA A 102 -0.26 4.90 19.80
N SER A 103 -0.58 6.07 19.26
CA SER A 103 -0.70 7.31 20.04
C SER A 103 -1.88 7.26 21.01
N GLU A 104 -3.04 6.77 20.56
CA GLU A 104 -4.23 6.60 21.39
C GLU A 104 -3.98 5.59 22.52
N GLU A 105 -3.42 4.42 22.19
CA GLU A 105 -3.08 3.39 23.18
C GLU A 105 -2.03 3.85 24.21
N SER A 106 -1.08 4.68 23.78
CA SER A 106 -0.07 5.30 24.66
C SER A 106 -0.73 6.23 25.68
N GLU A 107 -1.65 7.11 25.25
CA GLU A 107 -2.35 8.03 26.15
C GLU A 107 -3.34 7.30 27.08
N ASP A 108 -3.99 6.25 26.60
CA ASP A 108 -4.86 5.40 27.40
C ASP A 108 -4.07 4.67 28.50
N THR A 109 -2.92 4.10 28.16
CA THR A 109 -2.05 3.41 29.12
C THR A 109 -1.45 4.40 30.13
N ARG A 110 -1.04 5.60 29.68
CA ARG A 110 -0.66 6.70 30.59
C ARG A 110 -1.79 7.04 31.56
N THR A 111 -3.02 7.14 31.07
CA THR A 111 -4.18 7.46 31.90
C THR A 111 -4.44 6.36 32.94
N LYS A 112 -4.31 5.08 32.55
CA LYS A 112 -4.39 3.93 33.47
C LYS A 112 -3.33 4.03 34.57
N ILE A 113 -2.08 4.31 34.23
CA ILE A 113 -0.98 4.50 35.19
C ILE A 113 -1.29 5.63 36.18
N ILE A 114 -1.76 6.79 35.69
CA ILE A 114 -2.11 7.92 36.54
C ILE A 114 -3.24 7.53 37.51
N ARG A 115 -4.27 6.84 37.03
CA ARG A 115 -5.38 6.35 37.88
C ARG A 115 -4.89 5.38 38.95
N THR A 116 -4.02 4.42 38.60
CA THR A 116 -3.41 3.49 39.57
C THR A 116 -2.67 4.25 40.67
N LYS A 117 -1.85 5.25 40.31
CA LYS A 117 -1.13 6.10 41.28
C LYS A 117 -2.06 6.89 42.19
N LEU A 118 -3.13 7.49 41.63
CA LEU A 118 -4.11 8.23 42.42
C LEU A 118 -4.92 7.31 43.33
N ASN A 119 -5.32 6.14 42.86
CA ASN A 119 -6.04 5.15 43.66
C ASN A 119 -5.22 4.71 44.87
N MET A 120 -3.90 4.50 44.69
CA MET A 120 -2.99 4.20 45.78
C MET A 120 -2.88 5.38 46.76
N LEU A 121 -2.67 6.60 46.24
CA LEU A 121 -2.51 7.81 47.07
C LEU A 121 -3.74 8.10 47.95
N PHE A 122 -4.94 7.86 47.43
CA PHE A 122 -6.19 8.08 48.16
C PHE A 122 -6.68 6.85 48.93
N GLY A 123 -5.92 5.75 48.92
CA GLY A 123 -6.25 4.53 49.68
C GLY A 123 -7.41 3.71 49.11
N PHE A 124 -7.74 3.87 47.82
CA PHE A 124 -8.73 3.03 47.13
C PHE A 124 -8.18 1.65 46.75
N THR A 125 -6.86 1.45 46.82
CA THR A 125 -6.18 0.17 46.59
C THR A 125 -4.99 0.02 47.54
N SER A 126 -4.54 -1.20 47.76
CA SER A 126 -3.35 -1.46 48.58
C SER A 126 -2.08 -1.11 47.81
N GLU A 127 -0.99 -0.79 48.52
CA GLU A 127 0.30 -0.50 47.90
C GLU A 127 0.84 -1.70 47.11
N SER A 128 0.69 -2.93 47.63
CA SER A 128 1.13 -4.14 46.94
C SER A 128 0.39 -4.37 45.63
N ASP A 129 -0.93 -4.17 45.62
CA ASP A 129 -1.74 -4.37 44.41
C ASP A 129 -1.47 -3.26 43.39
N ALA A 130 -1.33 -2.01 43.85
CA ALA A 130 -0.99 -0.87 43.01
C ALA A 130 0.39 -1.03 42.36
N MET A 131 1.38 -1.54 43.08
CA MET A 131 2.74 -1.75 42.58
C MET A 131 2.77 -2.83 41.50
N THR A 132 2.01 -3.91 41.67
CA THR A 132 1.90 -4.98 40.66
C THR A 132 1.24 -4.43 39.39
N LEU A 133 0.08 -3.79 39.53
CA LEU A 133 -0.64 -3.21 38.39
C LEU A 133 0.17 -2.12 37.68
N PHE A 134 0.93 -1.32 38.43
CA PHE A 134 1.80 -0.30 37.86
C PHE A 134 2.95 -0.91 37.06
N ALA A 135 3.54 -2.03 37.52
CA ALA A 135 4.61 -2.70 36.80
C ALA A 135 4.14 -3.21 35.42
N ASP A 136 3.01 -3.91 35.38
CA ASP A 136 2.41 -4.41 34.13
C ASP A 136 2.07 -3.26 33.19
N GLN A 137 1.37 -2.23 33.69
CA GLN A 137 0.99 -1.05 32.90
C GLN A 137 2.21 -0.28 32.38
N LYS A 138 3.31 -0.27 33.15
CA LYS A 138 4.54 0.40 32.75
C LYS A 138 5.24 -0.36 31.63
N GLU A 139 5.27 -1.69 31.68
CA GLU A 139 5.81 -2.52 30.60
C GLU A 139 5.03 -2.31 29.30
N ASP A 140 3.69 -2.34 29.37
CA ASP A 140 2.80 -2.04 28.24
C ASP A 140 3.07 -0.64 27.67
N PHE A 141 3.16 0.37 28.54
CA PHE A 141 3.42 1.75 28.12
C PHE A 141 4.78 1.90 27.44
N ASP A 142 5.83 1.29 28.00
CA ASP A 142 7.19 1.36 27.44
C ASP A 142 7.24 0.66 26.07
N SER A 143 6.54 -0.47 25.91
CA SER A 143 6.39 -1.20 24.62
C SER A 143 5.63 -0.40 23.56
N ILE A 144 4.48 0.18 23.91
CA ILE A 144 3.68 1.00 22.98
C ILE A 144 4.47 2.26 22.60
N THR A 145 5.16 2.89 23.55
CA THR A 145 5.98 4.09 23.28
C THR A 145 7.15 3.78 22.35
N ALA A 146 7.78 2.62 22.48
CA ALA A 146 8.82 2.18 21.55
C ALA A 146 8.25 2.00 20.14
N SER A 147 7.12 1.30 20.01
CA SER A 147 6.43 1.11 18.73
C SER A 147 6.01 2.44 18.09
N LEU A 148 5.51 3.39 18.89
CA LEU A 148 5.14 4.73 18.42
C LEU A 148 6.35 5.49 17.87
N ARG A 149 7.53 5.36 18.49
CA ARG A 149 8.78 5.96 17.97
C ARG A 149 9.18 5.37 16.63
N ASP A 150 9.08 4.04 16.47
CA ASP A 150 9.42 3.38 15.21
C ASP A 150 8.48 3.83 14.08
N VAL A 151 7.19 3.99 14.38
CA VAL A 151 6.20 4.51 13.42
C VAL A 151 6.47 5.99 13.09
N ASP A 152 6.79 6.82 14.08
CA ASP A 152 7.12 8.23 13.86
C ASP A 152 8.40 8.39 13.03
N ASP A 153 9.44 7.62 13.32
CA ASP A 153 10.66 7.59 12.52
C ASP A 153 10.37 7.18 11.07
N THR A 154 9.50 6.18 10.86
CA THR A 154 9.06 5.78 9.52
C THR A 154 8.31 6.92 8.82
N PHE A 155 7.38 7.57 9.51
CA PHE A 155 6.62 8.71 8.98
C PHE A 155 7.55 9.88 8.59
N VAL A 156 8.46 10.25 9.47
CA VAL A 156 9.42 11.34 9.23
C VAL A 156 10.36 10.99 8.06
N ASN A 157 10.85 9.76 7.99
CA ASN A 157 11.82 9.39 6.96
C ASN A 157 11.19 9.18 5.59
N VAL A 158 10.00 8.58 5.53
CA VAL A 158 9.30 8.27 4.27
C VAL A 158 8.39 9.43 3.87
N VAL A 159 7.39 9.75 4.69
CA VAL A 159 6.33 10.71 4.34
C VAL A 159 6.88 12.13 4.26
N GLN A 160 7.73 12.52 5.22
CA GLN A 160 8.40 13.83 5.18
C GLN A 160 9.70 13.83 4.36
N CYS A 161 10.09 12.67 3.81
CA CYS A 161 11.32 12.48 3.03
C CYS A 161 12.59 12.97 3.76
N LYS A 162 12.64 12.88 5.10
CA LYS A 162 13.79 13.36 5.88
C LYS A 162 15.08 12.67 5.48
N ARG A 163 15.01 11.40 5.07
CA ARG A 163 16.14 10.56 4.64
C ARG A 163 17.02 11.19 3.54
N THR A 164 16.43 11.97 2.64
CA THR A 164 17.17 12.60 1.52
C THR A 164 17.39 14.10 1.69
N LEU A 165 16.97 14.72 2.80
CA LEU A 165 16.94 16.18 2.91
C LEU A 165 18.32 16.84 2.76
N ASP A 166 19.35 16.29 3.38
CA ASP A 166 20.67 16.92 3.34
C ASP A 166 21.31 16.79 1.96
N GLN A 167 21.19 15.62 1.32
CA GLN A 167 21.60 15.43 -0.07
C GLN A 167 20.83 16.36 -1.03
N ARG A 168 19.54 16.59 -0.78
CA ARG A 168 18.74 17.54 -1.56
C ARG A 168 19.19 18.98 -1.37
N LYS A 169 19.54 19.38 -0.14
CA LYS A 169 20.09 20.72 0.13
C LYS A 169 21.42 20.91 -0.60
N GLU A 170 22.31 19.93 -0.53
CA GLU A 170 23.59 19.94 -1.22
C GLU A 170 23.42 20.04 -2.74
N THR A 171 22.61 19.14 -3.32
CA THR A 171 22.31 19.12 -4.76
C THR A 171 21.69 20.45 -5.20
N LYS A 172 20.81 21.05 -4.39
CA LYS A 172 20.23 22.37 -4.66
C LYS A 172 21.29 23.49 -4.64
N ALA A 173 22.27 23.41 -3.74
CA ALA A 173 23.39 24.35 -3.71
C ALA A 173 24.25 24.22 -4.98
N ASN A 174 24.56 22.99 -5.41
CA ASN A 174 25.31 22.73 -6.64
C ASN A 174 24.60 23.29 -7.88
N ILE A 175 23.28 23.07 -7.98
CA ILE A 175 22.45 23.65 -9.05
C ILE A 175 22.56 25.19 -9.03
N SER A 176 22.49 25.81 -7.86
CA SER A 176 22.61 27.27 -7.74
C SER A 176 23.95 27.78 -8.27
N VAL A 177 25.06 27.14 -7.87
CA VAL A 177 26.40 27.48 -8.35
C VAL A 177 26.51 27.33 -9.87
N ALA A 178 25.98 26.24 -10.42
CA ALA A 178 25.96 25.98 -11.86
C ALA A 178 25.11 27.01 -12.61
N VAL A 179 23.93 27.39 -12.09
CA VAL A 179 23.08 28.43 -12.67
C VAL A 179 23.77 29.79 -12.66
N ASP A 180 24.49 30.14 -11.58
CA ASP A 180 25.22 31.40 -11.52
C ASP A 180 26.37 31.46 -12.53
N ARG A 181 27.04 30.34 -12.81
CA ARG A 181 28.00 30.26 -13.92
C ARG A 181 27.33 30.46 -15.28
N LEU A 182 26.17 29.84 -15.51
CA LEU A 182 25.40 30.02 -16.75
C LEU A 182 24.99 31.50 -16.93
N ARG A 183 24.54 32.16 -15.86
CA ARG A 183 24.21 33.60 -15.86
C ARG A 183 25.41 34.47 -16.23
N ARG A 184 26.61 34.15 -15.71
CA ARG A 184 27.85 34.86 -16.07
C ARG A 184 28.18 34.69 -17.55
N LEU A 185 28.09 33.47 -18.10
CA LEU A 185 28.28 33.22 -19.53
C LEU A 185 27.27 34.01 -20.38
N SER A 186 26.00 34.01 -19.99
CA SER A 186 24.96 34.80 -20.69
C SER A 186 25.27 36.29 -20.69
N LYS A 187 25.76 36.84 -19.57
CA LYS A 187 26.19 38.24 -19.50
C LYS A 187 27.37 38.52 -20.44
N GLN A 188 28.39 37.65 -20.45
CA GLN A 188 29.54 37.78 -21.35
C GLN A 188 29.12 37.71 -22.83
N TYR A 189 28.16 36.84 -23.16
CA TYR A 189 27.60 36.80 -24.52
C TYR A 189 26.93 38.13 -24.89
N ASN A 190 26.10 38.68 -24.00
CA ASN A 190 25.43 39.97 -24.27
C ASN A 190 26.42 41.13 -24.46
N GLU A 191 27.58 41.09 -23.80
CA GLU A 191 28.62 42.12 -23.90
C GLU A 191 29.52 41.94 -25.13
N THR A 192 29.84 40.70 -25.50
CA THR A 192 30.85 40.40 -26.55
C THR A 192 30.25 39.97 -27.89
N ASN A 193 29.00 39.51 -27.89
CA ASN A 193 28.31 38.90 -29.01
C ASN A 193 29.05 37.71 -29.64
N ASN A 194 29.93 37.04 -28.86
CA ASN A 194 30.74 35.91 -29.33
C ASN A 194 29.93 34.60 -29.35
N PRO A 195 29.67 33.99 -30.52
CA PRO A 195 28.87 32.77 -30.62
C PRO A 195 29.46 31.55 -29.89
N ALA A 196 30.77 31.50 -29.68
CA ALA A 196 31.41 30.39 -28.95
C ALA A 196 30.87 30.25 -27.51
N ILE A 197 30.47 31.37 -26.89
CA ILE A 197 29.90 31.38 -25.54
C ILE A 197 28.56 30.64 -25.49
N ILE A 198 27.79 30.62 -26.59
CA ILE A 198 26.55 29.82 -26.66
C ILE A 198 26.89 28.33 -26.53
N SER A 199 27.94 27.86 -27.21
CA SER A 199 28.40 26.47 -27.11
C SER A 199 28.83 26.13 -25.68
N ASP A 200 29.54 27.04 -25.01
CA ASP A 200 29.93 26.88 -23.61
C ASP A 200 28.73 26.84 -22.67
N MET A 201 27.72 27.69 -22.91
CA MET A 201 26.47 27.70 -22.16
C MET A 201 25.71 26.37 -22.29
N VAL A 202 25.57 25.85 -23.52
CA VAL A 202 24.91 24.57 -23.78
C VAL A 202 25.68 23.43 -23.12
N THR A 203 27.01 23.41 -23.26
CA THR A 203 27.88 22.41 -22.66
C THR A 203 27.77 22.42 -21.13
N HIS A 204 27.79 23.60 -20.52
CA HIS A 204 27.62 23.78 -19.07
C HIS A 204 26.23 23.34 -18.61
N TYR A 205 25.17 23.65 -19.37
CA TYR A 205 23.82 23.18 -19.04
C TYR A 205 23.73 21.64 -19.04
N VAL A 206 24.22 21.01 -20.11
CA VAL A 206 24.13 19.54 -20.29
C VAL A 206 24.98 18.78 -19.27
N ASN A 207 26.18 19.30 -18.95
CA ASN A 207 27.13 18.57 -18.11
C ASN A 207 27.04 18.88 -16.61
N GLU A 208 26.51 20.06 -16.23
CA GLU A 208 26.51 20.50 -14.83
C GLU A 208 25.09 20.67 -14.28
N ILE A 209 24.21 21.36 -15.01
CA ILE A 209 22.86 21.68 -14.53
C ILE A 209 21.92 20.49 -14.67
N GLN A 210 21.89 19.86 -15.85
CA GLN A 210 20.96 18.77 -16.14
C GLN A 210 21.19 17.54 -15.25
N PRO A 211 22.43 17.08 -14.96
CA PRO A 211 22.67 15.95 -14.07
C PRO A 211 22.24 16.25 -12.64
N GLU A 212 22.64 17.40 -12.07
CA GLU A 212 22.24 17.79 -10.71
C GLU A 212 20.72 17.99 -10.58
N ALA A 213 20.06 18.56 -11.60
CA ALA A 213 18.60 18.68 -11.63
C ALA A 213 17.91 17.32 -11.72
N THR A 214 18.52 16.33 -12.37
CA THR A 214 18.00 14.95 -12.44
C THR A 214 18.16 14.27 -11.08
N LYS A 215 19.36 14.33 -10.50
CA LYS A 215 19.64 13.86 -9.14
C LYS A 215 18.70 14.47 -8.10
N TYR A 216 18.44 15.78 -8.16
CA TYR A 216 17.50 16.44 -7.24
C TYR A 216 16.08 15.90 -7.37
N ARG A 217 15.64 15.60 -8.60
CA ARG A 217 14.31 15.02 -8.87
C ARG A 217 14.20 13.61 -8.29
N GLU A 218 15.20 12.77 -8.52
CA GLU A 218 15.27 11.39 -8.01
C GLU A 218 15.32 11.34 -6.48
N LEU A 219 16.03 12.29 -5.85
CA LEU A 219 16.07 12.40 -4.38
C LEU A 219 14.76 12.88 -3.77
N ARG A 220 13.95 13.62 -4.53
CA ARG A 220 12.71 14.25 -4.05
C ARG A 220 11.48 13.38 -4.27
N PHE A 221 11.44 12.61 -5.35
CA PHE A 221 10.26 11.90 -5.79
C PHE A 221 10.57 10.43 -6.03
N ALA A 222 9.86 9.55 -5.32
CA ALA A 222 9.88 8.11 -5.59
C ALA A 222 9.23 7.79 -6.95
N LYS A 223 8.19 8.55 -7.33
CA LYS A 223 7.55 8.47 -8.65
C LYS A 223 7.59 9.84 -9.34
N ASN A 224 8.22 9.90 -10.50
CA ASN A 224 8.26 11.10 -11.35
C ASN A 224 8.00 10.67 -12.80
N ALA A 225 6.76 10.78 -13.24
CA ALA A 225 6.34 10.28 -14.54
C ALA A 225 5.30 11.21 -15.18
N ILE A 226 5.16 11.09 -16.49
CA ILE A 226 4.05 11.69 -17.21
C ILE A 226 3.03 10.57 -17.45
N GLU A 227 1.77 10.82 -17.12
CA GLU A 227 0.67 9.88 -17.28
C GLU A 227 -0.47 10.50 -18.10
N CYS A 228 -1.19 9.67 -18.84
CA CYS A 228 -2.38 10.04 -19.59
C CYS A 228 -3.63 9.94 -18.70
N SER A 229 -4.77 10.48 -19.14
CA SER A 229 -6.02 10.43 -18.34
C SER A 229 -6.52 9.00 -18.05
N ASN A 230 -6.09 8.02 -18.85
CA ASN A 230 -6.39 6.59 -18.67
C ASN A 230 -5.38 5.86 -17.76
N GLY A 231 -4.38 6.56 -17.22
CA GLY A 231 -3.32 6.01 -16.38
C GLY A 231 -2.14 5.38 -17.14
N GLU A 232 -2.14 5.43 -18.47
CA GLU A 232 -0.99 4.97 -19.27
C GLU A 232 0.18 5.94 -19.22
N ARG A 233 1.38 5.45 -19.55
CA ARG A 233 2.59 6.27 -19.58
C ARG A 233 2.54 7.27 -20.75
N GLY A 234 2.60 8.55 -20.44
CA GLY A 234 2.73 9.62 -21.41
C GLY A 234 4.20 10.05 -21.59
N GLY A 235 4.51 10.60 -22.77
CA GLY A 235 5.78 11.25 -23.05
C GLY A 235 6.81 10.39 -23.80
N GLY A 236 7.73 11.05 -24.50
CA GLY A 236 8.71 10.38 -25.36
C GLY A 236 8.09 9.79 -26.62
N LYS A 237 8.16 8.46 -26.78
CA LYS A 237 7.54 7.73 -27.90
C LYS A 237 6.05 7.43 -27.70
N PHE A 238 5.50 7.69 -26.51
CA PHE A 238 4.12 7.35 -26.15
C PHE A 238 3.27 8.63 -26.05
N THR A 239 2.25 8.73 -26.89
CA THR A 239 1.33 9.87 -26.96
C THR A 239 0.00 9.50 -26.30
N CYS A 240 -0.55 10.40 -25.48
CA CYS A 240 -1.87 10.22 -24.90
C CYS A 240 -2.95 10.40 -25.97
N GLU A 241 -3.93 9.48 -26.03
CA GLU A 241 -4.98 9.47 -27.05
C GLU A 241 -5.84 10.75 -27.03
N ASP A 242 -6.08 11.29 -25.84
CA ASP A 242 -6.83 12.53 -25.62
C ASP A 242 -5.95 13.79 -25.68
N GLY A 243 -4.63 13.63 -25.87
CA GLY A 243 -3.66 14.72 -25.87
C GLY A 243 -3.42 15.36 -24.50
N ILE A 244 -3.96 14.80 -23.41
CA ILE A 244 -3.81 15.34 -22.05
C ILE A 244 -2.68 14.60 -21.34
N TYR A 245 -1.72 15.36 -20.82
CA TYR A 245 -0.56 14.84 -20.11
C TYR A 245 -0.54 15.36 -18.67
N HIS A 246 -0.44 14.45 -17.71
CA HIS A 246 -0.37 14.74 -16.28
C HIS A 246 1.04 14.46 -15.76
N LEU A 247 1.69 15.45 -15.15
CA LEU A 247 2.94 15.24 -14.42
C LEU A 247 2.61 14.69 -13.03
N ILE A 248 3.00 13.45 -12.77
CA ILE A 248 2.86 12.76 -11.49
C ILE A 248 4.19 12.82 -10.74
N GLN A 249 4.15 13.36 -9.54
CA GLN A 249 5.32 13.63 -8.70
C GLN A 249 5.04 13.26 -7.25
N ASP A 250 5.19 11.98 -6.95
CA ASP A 250 4.92 11.45 -5.63
C ASP A 250 6.23 11.36 -4.82
N PRO A 251 6.29 11.98 -3.62
CA PRO A 251 7.48 11.96 -2.78
C PRO A 251 7.82 10.56 -2.26
N TYR A 252 6.81 9.71 -2.09
CA TYR A 252 6.89 8.33 -1.65
C TYR A 252 5.81 7.50 -2.36
N THR A 253 6.00 6.20 -2.42
CA THR A 253 5.00 5.25 -2.95
C THR A 253 4.05 4.76 -1.85
N TYR A 254 2.90 4.20 -2.26
CA TYR A 254 1.98 3.55 -1.32
C TYR A 254 2.66 2.43 -0.53
N GLU A 255 3.50 1.62 -1.19
CA GLU A 255 4.26 0.54 -0.55
C GLU A 255 5.23 1.06 0.52
N GLU A 256 5.90 2.19 0.28
CA GLU A 256 6.78 2.82 1.27
C GLU A 256 6.00 3.39 2.48
N ALA A 257 4.73 3.74 2.30
CA ALA A 257 3.87 4.31 3.34
C ALA A 257 3.10 3.24 4.14
N ILE A 258 3.46 1.97 4.00
CA ILE A 258 2.82 0.84 4.68
C ILE A 258 3.84 0.14 5.56
N ILE A 259 3.40 -0.25 6.75
CA ILE A 259 4.13 -1.12 7.65
C ILE A 259 3.53 -2.53 7.55
N VAL A 260 4.40 -3.51 7.41
CA VAL A 260 4.05 -4.93 7.42
C VAL A 260 4.03 -5.41 8.87
N LEU A 261 2.84 -5.70 9.40
CA LEU A 261 2.69 -6.27 10.74
C LEU A 261 2.83 -7.80 10.70
N GLU A 262 2.35 -8.41 9.61
CA GLU A 262 2.44 -9.85 9.40
C GLU A 262 2.73 -10.13 7.92
N GLU A 263 3.80 -10.89 7.65
CA GLU A 263 4.11 -11.31 6.30
C GLU A 263 3.09 -12.33 5.78
N PRO A 264 2.75 -12.29 4.48
CA PRO A 264 1.83 -13.22 3.86
C PRO A 264 2.44 -14.63 3.84
N ALA A 265 1.60 -15.63 4.07
CA ALA A 265 2.03 -17.02 4.15
C ALA A 265 0.94 -17.99 3.69
N VAL A 266 1.36 -19.06 3.04
CA VAL A 266 0.48 -20.20 2.74
C VAL A 266 0.36 -21.09 3.98
N LEU A 267 -0.84 -21.17 4.54
CA LEU A 267 -1.13 -22.03 5.69
C LEU A 267 -1.50 -23.44 5.23
N LYS A 268 -2.30 -23.54 4.16
CA LYS A 268 -2.64 -24.79 3.46
C LYS A 268 -2.84 -24.52 1.98
N ASN A 269 -2.37 -25.44 1.14
CA ASN A 269 -2.65 -25.40 -0.29
C ASN A 269 -2.82 -26.82 -0.82
N ASN A 270 -3.97 -27.42 -0.53
CA ASN A 270 -4.36 -28.71 -1.09
C ASN A 270 -5.35 -28.48 -2.22
N LYS A 271 -5.11 -29.11 -3.37
CA LYS A 271 -5.96 -29.04 -4.56
C LYS A 271 -6.34 -30.41 -5.07
#